data_AF-A0A9N9QKN3-F1
#
_entry.id   AF-A0A9N9QKN3-F1
#
_cell.length_a   1.000
_cell.length_b   1.000
_cell.length_c   1.000
_cell.angle_alpha   90.00
_cell.angle_beta   90.00
_cell.angle_gamma   90.00
#
_symmetry.space_group_name_H-M   'P 1'
#
loop_
_entity.id
_entity.type
_entity.pdbx_description
1 polymer ?
#
loop_
_entity_poly.entity_id
_entity_poly.type
_entity_poly.pdbx_seq_one_letter_code
_entity_poly.pdbx_strand_id
1 'polypeptide(L)'
;MSDFFKVVYIKELKEVEPMPCRWEDKKILHWPASKKAWIKYTCEVKQSNIMLFNHALSAADGICENSFTEEERDELKQLIDLKFSVIAIKLDHIDERLGVCGLPPEKDHDTNILFPLNDIHKVQELEQKLNIAEFKAKIFGHFRRVNETGLFWKSACYKLCGFLFTKSLLTNYSWTGLSRTSAVKGPFNKYGNILDLFYKVVHYSDNSFNYSQRDLLFRDGVLKHGITRLNGSNKKKTLL
;
A
#
# COMPACT_ATOMS: atom_id res chain seq x y z
N MET A 1 16.47 42.63 -19.92
CA MET A 1 16.39 42.19 -18.51
C MET A 1 16.54 40.69 -18.52
N SER A 2 17.60 40.16 -17.92
CA SER A 2 17.81 38.71 -17.86
C SER A 2 16.84 38.11 -16.84
N ASP A 3 15.99 37.18 -17.28
CA ASP A 3 15.04 36.45 -16.44
C ASP A 3 15.79 35.41 -15.59
N PHE A 4 16.33 35.86 -14.45
CA PHE A 4 16.90 34.95 -13.46
C PHE A 4 15.84 34.52 -12.44
N PHE A 5 15.96 33.30 -11.94
CA PHE A 5 15.17 32.80 -10.81
C PHE A 5 15.98 32.98 -9.52
N LYS A 6 15.30 33.39 -8.45
CA LYS A 6 15.87 33.44 -7.10
C LYS A 6 15.24 32.34 -6.25
N VAL A 7 15.93 31.94 -5.19
CA VAL A 7 15.35 31.09 -4.16
C VAL A 7 15.16 31.96 -2.92
N VAL A 8 13.97 31.95 -2.35
CA VAL A 8 13.62 32.77 -1.19
C VAL A 8 13.25 31.87 -0.02
N TYR A 9 13.72 32.23 1.17
CA TYR A 9 13.28 31.61 2.42
C TYR A 9 12.16 32.46 3.02
N ILE A 10 10.98 31.86 3.16
CA ILE A 10 9.79 32.50 3.72
C ILE A 10 9.74 32.17 5.21
N LYS A 11 10.03 33.16 6.07
CA LYS A 11 10.18 32.94 7.51
C LYS A 11 8.90 32.44 8.16
N GLU A 12 7.76 32.97 7.74
CA GLU A 12 6.46 32.65 8.31
C GLU A 12 6.03 31.21 8.00
N LEU A 13 6.40 30.69 6.82
CA LEU A 13 6.04 29.34 6.38
C LEU A 13 7.14 28.32 6.69
N LYS A 14 8.36 28.78 6.98
CA LYS A 14 9.58 27.95 7.07
C LYS A 14 9.84 27.12 5.80
N GLU A 15 9.43 27.65 4.65
CA GLU A 15 9.55 27.01 3.34
C GLU A 15 10.56 27.75 2.45
N VAL A 16 11.18 27.01 1.53
CA VAL A 16 12.13 27.51 0.54
C VAL A 16 11.49 27.37 -0.83
N GLU A 17 11.30 28.48 -1.54
CA GLU A 17 10.55 28.50 -2.80
C GLU A 17 11.34 29.18 -3.93
N PRO A 18 11.34 28.62 -5.16
CA PRO A 18 11.88 29.28 -6.32
C PRO A 18 10.91 30.36 -6.84
N MET A 19 11.44 31.55 -7.10
CA MET A 19 10.64 32.74 -7.38
C MET A 19 11.20 33.55 -8.57
N PRO A 20 10.32 34.07 -9.45
CA PRO A 20 10.68 35.09 -10.44
C PRO A 20 11.13 36.41 -9.77
N CYS A 21 12.20 37.04 -10.26
CA CYS A 21 12.71 38.32 -9.73
C CYS A 21 11.68 39.46 -9.63
N ARG A 22 10.56 39.35 -10.34
CA ARG A 22 9.53 40.39 -10.52
C ARG A 22 8.57 40.51 -9.33
N TRP A 23 8.62 39.56 -8.40
CA TRP A 23 7.66 39.44 -7.29
C TRP A 23 8.23 39.96 -5.95
N GLU A 24 9.42 40.55 -5.98
CA GLU A 24 10.09 41.16 -4.84
C GLU A 24 10.18 42.68 -5.03
N ASP A 25 9.72 43.45 -4.04
CA ASP A 25 10.02 44.88 -3.93
C ASP A 25 10.57 45.18 -2.54
N LYS A 26 11.76 45.78 -2.45
CA LYS A 26 12.42 46.17 -1.17
C LYS A 26 12.41 45.08 -0.08
N LYS A 27 12.73 43.82 -0.43
CA LYS A 27 12.70 42.63 0.45
C LYS A 27 11.29 42.21 0.94
N ILE A 28 10.24 42.76 0.36
CA ILE A 28 8.86 42.33 0.59
C ILE A 28 8.45 41.42 -0.56
N LEU A 29 8.04 40.21 -0.22
CA LEU A 29 7.54 39.24 -1.17
C LEU A 29 6.05 39.49 -1.42
N HIS A 30 5.68 39.66 -2.68
CA HIS A 30 4.29 39.68 -3.12
C HIS A 30 3.93 38.31 -3.68
N TRP A 31 3.17 37.52 -2.92
CA TRP A 31 2.77 36.17 -3.33
C TRP A 31 1.25 36.08 -3.54
N PRO A 32 0.78 35.56 -4.68
CA PRO A 32 -0.64 35.35 -4.90
C PRO A 32 -1.11 34.15 -4.08
N ALA A 33 -1.87 34.39 -3.01
CA ALA A 33 -2.52 33.30 -2.26
C ALA A 33 -3.71 32.70 -3.03
N SER A 34 -4.28 33.47 -3.96
CA SER A 34 -5.28 33.05 -4.96
C SER A 34 -5.36 34.09 -6.08
N LYS A 35 -6.17 33.85 -7.12
CA LYS A 35 -6.39 34.76 -8.28
C LYS A 35 -6.84 36.19 -7.92
N LYS A 36 -7.10 36.52 -6.65
CA LYS A 36 -7.72 37.79 -6.24
C LYS A 36 -7.05 38.52 -5.06
N ALA A 37 -6.01 37.97 -4.41
CA ALA A 37 -5.38 38.63 -3.26
C ALA A 37 -3.88 38.34 -3.17
N TRP A 38 -3.10 39.42 -3.00
CA TRP A 38 -1.66 39.36 -2.74
C TRP A 38 -1.43 39.38 -1.23
N ILE A 39 -0.71 38.39 -0.72
CA ILE A 39 -0.24 38.37 0.67
C ILE A 39 1.22 38.83 0.70
N LYS A 40 1.57 39.60 1.74
CA LYS A 40 2.92 40.10 1.97
C LYS A 40 3.63 39.18 2.96
N TYR A 41 4.83 38.74 2.62
CA TYR A 41 5.68 37.94 3.49
C TYR A 41 7.03 38.61 3.71
N THR A 42 7.61 38.41 4.90
CA THR A 42 8.97 38.86 5.22
C THR A 42 9.94 37.74 4.84
N CYS A 43 10.69 37.94 3.77
CA CYS A 43 11.62 36.93 3.27
C CYS A 43 13.08 37.30 3.49
N GLU A 44 13.93 36.28 3.64
CA GLU A 44 15.37 36.41 3.44
C GLU A 44 15.73 35.87 2.06
N VAL A 45 16.33 36.72 1.24
CA VAL A 45 16.68 36.41 -0.14
C VAL A 45 18.16 36.04 -0.19
N LYS A 46 18.45 34.77 -0.50
CA LYS A 46 19.80 34.33 -0.85
C LYS A 46 19.92 34.35 -2.38
N GLN A 47 20.74 35.27 -2.89
CA GLN A 47 20.87 35.47 -4.32
C GLN A 47 21.85 34.46 -4.91
N SER A 48 21.33 33.57 -5.76
CA SER A 48 22.11 32.68 -6.61
C SER A 48 21.67 32.91 -8.06
N ASN A 49 22.63 33.04 -8.99
CA ASN A 49 22.31 33.20 -10.41
C ASN A 49 21.84 31.87 -11.00
N ILE A 50 20.52 31.63 -10.97
CA ILE A 50 19.93 30.40 -11.49
C ILE A 50 19.18 30.73 -12.78
N MET A 51 19.61 30.10 -13.88
CA MET A 51 19.12 30.35 -15.24
C MET A 51 17.79 29.65 -15.55
N LEU A 52 17.41 28.63 -14.78
CA LEU A 52 16.22 27.79 -15.03
C LEU A 52 15.45 27.50 -13.75
N PHE A 53 14.11 27.55 -13.82
CA PHE A 53 13.22 27.27 -12.69
C PHE A 53 13.45 25.89 -12.08
N ASN A 54 13.63 24.85 -12.90
CA ASN A 54 13.87 23.49 -12.41
C ASN A 54 15.17 23.40 -11.57
N HIS A 55 16.20 24.18 -11.92
CA HIS A 55 17.44 24.23 -11.13
C HIS A 55 17.24 24.99 -9.82
N ALA A 56 16.34 25.97 -9.79
CA ALA A 56 15.98 26.69 -8.57
C ALA A 56 15.17 25.80 -7.62
N LEU A 57 14.33 24.92 -8.17
CA LEU A 57 13.57 23.92 -7.41
C LEU A 57 14.50 22.88 -6.77
N SER A 58 15.44 22.32 -7.55
CA SER A 58 16.46 21.40 -6.99
C SER A 58 17.40 22.09 -5.99
N ALA A 59 17.71 23.37 -6.18
CA ALA A 59 18.49 24.14 -5.21
C ALA A 59 17.69 24.42 -3.92
N ALA A 60 16.37 24.59 -4.00
CA ALA A 60 15.49 24.72 -2.85
C ALA A 60 15.45 23.41 -2.04
N ASP A 61 15.34 22.26 -2.71
CA ASP A 61 15.39 20.93 -2.07
C ASP A 61 16.71 20.73 -1.31
N GLY A 62 17.85 21.05 -1.93
CA GLY A 62 19.18 20.92 -1.30
C GLY A 62 19.45 21.90 -0.14
N ILE A 63 18.72 23.01 -0.06
CA ILE A 63 18.79 23.93 1.10
C ILE A 63 17.94 23.38 2.26
N CYS A 64 16.84 22.71 1.96
CA CYS A 64 15.94 22.10 2.95
C CYS A 64 16.59 20.89 3.67
N GLU A 65 17.47 20.15 2.99
CA GLU A 65 18.22 19.04 3.61
C GLU A 65 19.27 19.50 4.64
N ASN A 66 19.69 20.78 4.57
CA ASN A 66 20.72 21.37 5.43
C ASN A 66 20.17 22.21 6.60
N SER A 67 18.84 22.31 6.77
CA SER A 67 18.22 23.17 7.77
C SER A 67 17.95 22.53 9.13
N PHE A 68 18.27 21.24 9.30
CA PHE A 68 18.22 20.58 10.61
C PHE A 68 19.65 20.36 11.11
N THR A 69 19.95 20.94 12.26
CA THR A 69 21.16 20.62 13.00
C THR A 69 21.11 19.16 13.48
N GLU A 70 22.27 18.52 13.69
CA GLU A 70 22.32 17.16 14.25
C GLU A 70 21.62 17.09 15.62
N GLU A 71 21.68 18.18 16.39
CA GLU A 71 20.98 18.32 17.68
C GLU A 71 19.45 18.27 17.51
N GLU A 72 18.88 19.02 16.57
CA GLU A 72 17.43 18.98 16.30
C GLU A 72 16.96 17.63 15.76
N ARG A 73 17.83 16.91 15.00
CA ARG A 73 17.54 15.54 14.57
C ARG A 73 17.49 14.57 15.74
N ASP A 74 18.41 14.69 16.69
CA ASP A 74 18.46 13.82 17.85
C ASP A 74 17.34 14.11 18.85
N GLU A 75 16.94 15.37 19.03
CA GLU A 75 15.74 15.73 19.79
C GLU A 75 14.48 15.11 19.18
N LEU A 76 14.36 15.14 17.85
CA LEU A 76 13.21 14.55 17.15
C LEU A 76 13.18 13.03 17.32
N LYS A 77 14.33 12.34 17.26
CA LYS A 77 14.42 10.90 17.52
C LYS A 77 13.99 10.57 18.95
N GLN A 78 14.50 11.31 19.95
CA GLN A 78 14.11 11.12 21.34
C GLN A 78 12.62 11.31 21.55
N LEU A 79 12.01 12.31 20.88
CA LEU A 79 10.57 12.54 20.94
C LEU A 79 9.77 11.39 20.31
N ILE A 80 10.25 10.83 19.20
CA ILE A 80 9.64 9.68 18.53
C ILE A 80 9.70 8.44 19.43
N ASP A 81 10.86 8.15 20.03
CA ASP A 81 11.04 7.02 20.95
C ASP A 81 10.17 7.15 22.20
N LEU A 82 10.07 8.36 22.75
CA LEU A 82 9.16 8.65 23.86
C LEU A 82 7.70 8.42 23.46
N LYS A 83 7.28 8.82 22.26
CA LYS A 83 5.92 8.55 21.79
C LYS A 83 5.66 7.05 21.56
N PHE A 84 6.63 6.32 21.04
CA PHE A 84 6.51 4.87 20.88
C PHE A 84 6.38 4.14 22.21
N SER A 85 7.17 4.51 23.23
CA SER A 85 7.04 3.94 24.57
C SER A 85 5.68 4.21 25.20
N VAL A 86 5.13 5.42 25.06
CA VAL A 86 3.78 5.75 25.53
C VAL A 86 2.71 4.92 24.81
N ILE A 87 2.88 4.68 23.50
CA ILE A 87 1.95 3.83 22.73
C ILE A 87 2.05 2.38 23.20
N ALA A 88 3.26 1.86 23.45
CA ALA A 88 3.45 0.51 23.97
C ALA A 88 2.74 0.32 25.32
N ILE A 89 2.91 1.24 26.26
CA ILE A 89 2.23 1.21 27.57
C ILE A 89 0.71 1.23 27.39
N LYS A 90 0.19 2.04 26.45
CA LYS A 90 -1.25 2.09 26.17
C LYS A 90 -1.76 0.80 25.55
N LEU A 91 -0.96 0.10 24.75
CA LEU A 91 -1.31 -1.22 24.22
C LEU A 91 -1.37 -2.25 25.34
N ASP A 92 -0.40 -2.25 26.26
CA ASP A 92 -0.41 -3.13 27.44
C ASP A 92 -1.66 -2.90 28.31
N HIS A 93 -2.05 -1.63 28.52
CA HIS A 93 -3.27 -1.28 29.26
C HIS A 93 -4.55 -1.67 28.52
N ILE A 94 -4.53 -1.70 27.18
CA ILE A 94 -5.67 -2.18 26.39
C ILE A 94 -5.77 -3.71 26.52
N ASP A 95 -4.64 -4.42 26.45
CA ASP A 95 -4.59 -5.88 26.66
C ASP A 95 -5.06 -6.26 28.08
N GLU A 96 -4.66 -5.52 29.11
CA GLU A 96 -5.16 -5.70 30.48
C GLU A 96 -6.66 -5.41 30.60
N ARG A 97 -7.19 -4.38 29.91
CA ARG A 97 -8.63 -4.08 29.91
C ARG A 97 -9.45 -5.08 29.11
N LEU A 98 -8.86 -5.71 28.08
CA LEU A 98 -9.47 -6.82 27.36
C LEU A 98 -9.42 -8.12 28.18
N GLY A 99 -8.46 -8.26 29.11
CA GLY A 99 -8.34 -9.40 30.04
C GLY A 99 -9.42 -9.51 31.12
N VAL A 100 -10.29 -8.50 31.30
CA VAL A 100 -11.38 -8.52 32.30
C VAL A 100 -12.73 -8.98 31.72
N CYS A 101 -12.87 -9.07 30.39
CA CYS A 101 -13.93 -9.84 29.77
C CYS A 101 -13.45 -11.28 29.61
N GLY A 102 -13.73 -12.13 30.60
CA GLY A 102 -13.54 -13.56 30.50
C GLY A 102 -14.32 -14.14 29.32
N LEU A 103 -13.71 -14.16 28.14
CA LEU A 103 -14.00 -15.20 27.18
C LEU A 103 -13.41 -16.48 27.79
N PRO A 104 -14.23 -17.53 28.01
CA PRO A 104 -13.70 -18.83 28.42
C PRO A 104 -12.62 -19.24 27.41
N PRO A 105 -11.63 -20.06 27.80
CA PRO A 105 -10.59 -20.53 26.89
C PRO A 105 -11.30 -21.03 25.64
N GLU A 106 -11.16 -20.28 24.54
CA GLU A 106 -11.87 -20.58 23.30
C GLU A 106 -11.47 -22.01 22.96
N LYS A 107 -12.47 -22.89 22.95
CA LYS A 107 -12.32 -24.18 22.31
C LYS A 107 -11.83 -23.85 20.91
N ASP A 108 -10.61 -24.28 20.61
CA ASP A 108 -9.94 -24.13 19.33
C ASP A 108 -10.86 -24.66 18.23
N HIS A 109 -11.74 -23.80 17.72
CA HIS A 109 -12.55 -24.08 16.55
C HIS A 109 -11.67 -23.82 15.34
N ASP A 110 -10.73 -24.74 15.18
CA ASP A 110 -10.34 -25.35 13.93
C ASP A 110 -10.03 -24.37 12.79
N THR A 111 -8.88 -23.70 12.90
CA THR A 111 -8.13 -23.18 11.74
C THR A 111 -7.53 -24.30 10.88
N ASN A 112 -8.23 -25.42 10.70
CA ASN A 112 -7.78 -26.58 9.91
C ASN A 112 -7.79 -26.34 8.39
N ILE A 113 -8.00 -25.11 7.92
CA ILE A 113 -7.80 -24.81 6.49
C ILE A 113 -6.30 -24.63 6.25
N LEU A 114 -5.67 -25.71 5.79
CA LEU A 114 -4.28 -25.68 5.36
C LEU A 114 -4.15 -25.00 3.99
N PHE A 115 -3.30 -23.98 3.93
CA PHE A 115 -2.92 -23.30 2.70
C PHE A 115 -1.57 -23.85 2.18
N PRO A 116 -1.34 -23.88 0.85
CA PRO A 116 -2.26 -23.48 -0.22
C PRO A 116 -3.35 -24.53 -0.49
N LEU A 117 -4.53 -24.07 -0.89
CA LEU A 117 -5.64 -24.94 -1.26
C LEU A 117 -5.29 -25.74 -2.52
N ASN A 118 -5.54 -27.05 -2.46
CA ASN A 118 -5.26 -27.99 -3.53
C ASN A 118 -6.48 -28.73 -4.06
N ASP A 119 -7.65 -28.53 -3.45
CA ASP A 119 -8.87 -29.29 -3.72
C ASP A 119 -10.08 -28.36 -3.89
N ILE A 120 -11.01 -28.72 -4.78
CA ILE A 120 -12.23 -27.96 -5.08
C ILE A 120 -13.17 -27.89 -3.88
N HIS A 121 -13.32 -28.99 -3.12
CA HIS A 121 -14.16 -29.03 -1.93
C HIS A 121 -13.64 -28.07 -0.85
N LYS A 122 -12.31 -27.98 -0.69
CA LYS A 122 -11.71 -27.03 0.25
C LYS A 122 -11.94 -25.56 -0.14
N VAL A 123 -12.03 -25.26 -1.44
CA VAL A 123 -12.41 -23.91 -1.91
C VAL A 123 -13.86 -23.61 -1.52
N GLN A 124 -14.77 -24.58 -1.69
CA GLN A 124 -16.17 -24.43 -1.30
C GLN A 124 -16.33 -24.29 0.21
N GLU A 125 -15.59 -25.09 0.99
CA GLU A 125 -15.55 -24.99 2.46
C GLU A 125 -15.07 -23.61 2.90
N LEU A 126 -13.98 -23.10 2.30
CA LEU A 126 -13.50 -21.75 2.58
C LEU A 126 -14.57 -20.69 2.25
N GLU A 127 -15.19 -20.76 1.08
CA GLU A 127 -16.24 -19.82 0.67
C GLU A 127 -17.40 -19.77 1.69
N GLN A 128 -17.80 -20.94 2.20
CA GLN A 128 -18.85 -21.06 3.21
C GLN A 128 -18.41 -20.52 4.57
N LYS A 129 -17.22 -20.91 5.04
CA LYS A 129 -16.66 -20.46 6.32
C LYS A 129 -16.43 -18.95 6.37
N LEU A 130 -16.16 -18.31 5.22
CA LEU A 130 -16.04 -16.85 5.13
C LEU A 130 -17.35 -16.07 5.36
N ASN A 131 -18.50 -16.75 5.49
CA ASN A 131 -19.72 -16.11 6.00
C ASN A 131 -19.68 -15.87 7.51
N ILE A 132 -18.82 -16.59 8.24
CA ILE A 132 -18.66 -16.43 9.69
C ILE A 132 -17.74 -15.24 9.92
N ALA A 133 -18.24 -14.18 10.56
CA ALA A 133 -17.54 -12.90 10.72
C ALA A 133 -16.19 -13.04 11.45
N GLU A 134 -16.16 -13.82 12.54
CA GLU A 134 -14.95 -14.10 13.32
C GLU A 134 -13.89 -14.82 12.50
N PHE A 135 -14.29 -15.88 11.78
CA PHE A 135 -13.40 -16.62 10.89
C PHE A 135 -12.86 -15.72 9.77
N LYS A 136 -13.72 -14.89 9.16
CA LYS A 136 -13.35 -13.93 8.12
C LYS A 136 -12.32 -12.92 8.64
N ALA A 137 -12.50 -12.40 9.86
CA ALA A 137 -11.55 -11.49 10.50
C ALA A 137 -10.20 -12.17 10.79
N LYS A 138 -10.22 -13.41 11.32
CA LYS A 138 -9.02 -14.22 11.60
C LYS A 138 -8.20 -14.46 10.33
N ILE A 139 -8.84 -14.92 9.27
CA ILE A 139 -8.20 -15.19 7.97
C ILE A 139 -7.71 -13.89 7.31
N PHE A 140 -8.49 -12.82 7.36
CA PHE A 140 -8.05 -11.51 6.87
C PHE A 140 -6.78 -11.05 7.57
N GLY A 141 -6.73 -11.14 8.91
CA GLY A 141 -5.54 -10.81 9.70
C GLY A 141 -4.34 -11.69 9.36
N HIS A 142 -4.55 -12.99 9.13
CA HIS A 142 -3.49 -13.90 8.70
C HIS A 142 -2.91 -13.49 7.33
N PHE A 143 -3.74 -13.26 6.32
CA PHE A 143 -3.26 -12.87 5.00
C PHE A 143 -2.67 -11.47 4.93
N ARG A 144 -3.17 -10.54 5.75
CA ARG A 144 -2.56 -9.22 5.89
C ARG A 144 -1.11 -9.31 6.38
N ARG A 145 -0.78 -10.22 7.30
CA ARG A 145 0.60 -10.42 7.76
C ARG A 145 1.51 -10.99 6.68
N VAL A 146 0.98 -11.88 5.85
CA VAL A 146 1.72 -12.50 4.75
C VAL A 146 1.90 -11.54 3.57
N ASN A 147 0.92 -10.65 3.35
CA ASN A 147 0.91 -9.66 2.29
C ASN A 147 1.45 -8.33 2.81
N GLU A 148 2.77 -8.16 2.72
CA GLU A 148 3.51 -6.95 3.13
C GLU A 148 2.86 -5.66 2.61
N THR A 149 2.95 -4.59 3.40
CA THR A 149 2.48 -3.24 3.04
C THR A 149 3.43 -2.57 2.05
N GLY A 150 2.90 -1.77 1.12
CA GLY A 150 3.70 -0.99 0.16
C GLY A 150 4.12 -1.75 -1.10
N LEU A 151 3.70 -3.01 -1.25
CA LEU A 151 3.85 -3.73 -2.52
C LEU A 151 2.86 -3.21 -3.55
N PHE A 152 3.33 -2.97 -4.76
CA PHE A 152 2.46 -2.70 -5.91
C PHE A 152 1.40 -3.82 -6.04
N TRP A 153 0.13 -3.45 -6.20
CA TRP A 153 -1.01 -4.36 -6.12
C TRP A 153 -0.87 -5.63 -6.96
N LYS A 154 -0.24 -5.56 -8.16
CA LYS A 154 -0.04 -6.77 -9.00
C LYS A 154 0.85 -7.79 -8.31
N SER A 155 1.94 -7.34 -7.69
CA SER A 155 2.87 -8.21 -6.97
C SER A 155 2.21 -8.82 -5.74
N ALA A 156 1.48 -8.00 -4.97
CA ALA A 156 0.68 -8.45 -3.83
C ALA A 156 -0.37 -9.49 -4.24
N CYS A 157 -1.07 -9.26 -5.36
CA CYS A 157 -2.04 -10.19 -5.93
C CYS A 157 -1.43 -11.56 -6.24
N TYR A 158 -0.30 -11.61 -6.95
CA TYR A 158 0.32 -12.89 -7.31
C TYR A 158 0.93 -13.60 -6.11
N LYS A 159 1.49 -12.86 -5.14
CA LYS A 159 1.96 -13.40 -3.86
C LYS A 159 0.79 -14.07 -3.13
N LEU A 160 -0.29 -13.33 -2.89
CA LEU A 160 -1.47 -13.82 -2.18
C LEU A 160 -2.12 -15.00 -2.91
N CYS A 161 -2.22 -14.97 -4.24
CA CYS A 161 -2.69 -16.12 -5.02
C CYS A 161 -1.82 -17.37 -4.81
N GLY A 162 -0.49 -17.21 -4.74
CA GLY A 162 0.43 -18.31 -4.48
C GLY A 162 0.32 -18.89 -3.07
N PHE A 163 -0.06 -18.08 -2.09
CA PHE A 163 -0.38 -18.53 -0.74
C PHE A 163 -1.74 -19.22 -0.67
N LEU A 164 -2.75 -18.68 -1.34
CA LEU A 164 -4.13 -19.18 -1.27
C LEU A 164 -4.32 -20.48 -2.04
N PHE A 165 -3.76 -20.60 -3.24
CA PHE A 165 -4.10 -21.67 -4.17
C PHE A 165 -2.86 -22.31 -4.77
N THR A 166 -2.91 -23.63 -4.92
CA THR A 166 -1.95 -24.32 -5.78
C THR A 166 -2.20 -23.98 -7.25
N LYS A 167 -1.12 -23.97 -8.04
CA LYS A 167 -1.22 -23.76 -9.50
C LYS A 167 -2.10 -24.82 -10.17
N SER A 168 -2.04 -26.07 -9.68
CA SER A 168 -2.85 -27.19 -10.18
C SER A 168 -4.35 -26.94 -9.96
N LEU A 169 -4.75 -26.56 -8.74
CA LEU A 169 -6.14 -26.26 -8.43
C LEU A 169 -6.73 -25.20 -9.36
N LEU A 170 -5.99 -24.11 -9.62
CA LEU A 170 -6.43 -23.01 -10.49
C LEU A 170 -6.68 -23.45 -11.95
N THR A 171 -6.12 -24.58 -12.40
CA THR A 171 -6.38 -25.09 -13.76
C THR A 171 -7.79 -25.63 -13.95
N ASN A 172 -8.46 -26.03 -12.86
CA ASN A 172 -9.83 -26.55 -12.86
C ASN A 172 -10.89 -25.44 -13.01
N TYR A 173 -10.47 -24.18 -13.00
CA TYR A 173 -11.35 -23.04 -13.03
C TYR A 173 -11.15 -22.19 -14.29
N SER A 174 -12.23 -21.54 -14.71
CA SER A 174 -12.21 -20.36 -15.57
C SER A 174 -13.08 -19.28 -14.95
N TRP A 175 -13.01 -18.05 -15.46
CA TRP A 175 -13.77 -16.96 -14.85
C TRP A 175 -15.28 -17.24 -14.83
N THR A 176 -15.83 -17.66 -15.99
CA THR A 176 -17.27 -17.93 -16.16
C THR A 176 -17.61 -19.42 -16.25
N GLY A 177 -16.64 -20.32 -16.11
CA GLY A 177 -16.82 -21.77 -16.31
C GLY A 177 -16.81 -22.20 -17.78
N LEU A 178 -16.97 -21.25 -18.71
CA LEU A 178 -16.88 -21.52 -20.14
C LEU A 178 -15.44 -21.87 -20.51
N SER A 179 -15.29 -22.95 -21.27
CA SER A 179 -14.02 -23.37 -21.85
C SER A 179 -14.18 -23.47 -23.36
N ARG A 180 -13.17 -23.00 -24.10
CA ARG A 180 -13.11 -23.19 -25.57
C ARG A 180 -12.72 -24.62 -25.94
N THR A 181 -12.11 -25.34 -25.00
CA THR A 181 -11.79 -26.76 -25.10
C THR A 181 -12.85 -27.57 -24.36
N SER A 182 -13.07 -28.82 -24.77
CA SER A 182 -14.05 -29.76 -24.17
C SER A 182 -13.82 -30.10 -22.68
N ALA A 183 -12.77 -29.55 -22.05
CA ALA A 183 -12.55 -29.67 -20.62
C ALA A 183 -13.56 -28.80 -19.84
N VAL A 184 -14.40 -29.45 -19.03
CA VAL A 184 -15.35 -28.79 -18.13
C VAL A 184 -14.58 -28.07 -17.03
N LYS A 185 -14.75 -26.75 -16.92
CA LYS A 185 -14.14 -25.93 -15.87
C LYS A 185 -15.21 -25.32 -14.98
N GLY A 186 -14.91 -25.18 -13.69
CA GLY A 186 -15.79 -24.48 -12.76
C GLY A 186 -15.76 -22.96 -12.99
N PRO A 187 -16.89 -22.25 -12.84
CA PRO A 187 -16.90 -20.80 -12.76
C PRO A 187 -16.27 -20.36 -11.44
N PHE A 188 -15.23 -19.51 -11.50
CA PHE A 188 -14.57 -18.96 -10.32
C PHE A 188 -15.24 -17.68 -9.81
N ASN A 189 -15.91 -16.94 -10.69
CA ASN A 189 -16.60 -15.69 -10.34
C ASN A 189 -17.75 -15.86 -9.33
N LYS A 190 -18.19 -17.11 -9.08
CA LYS A 190 -19.21 -17.41 -8.07
C LYS A 190 -18.71 -17.32 -6.61
N TYR A 191 -17.39 -17.36 -6.39
CA TYR A 191 -16.80 -17.37 -5.04
C TYR A 191 -16.65 -15.95 -4.51
N GLY A 192 -17.79 -15.29 -4.27
CA GLY A 192 -17.87 -13.88 -3.90
C GLY A 192 -17.14 -13.54 -2.59
N ASN A 193 -17.22 -14.41 -1.58
CA ASN A 193 -16.56 -14.17 -0.29
C ASN A 193 -15.04 -14.29 -0.39
N ILE A 194 -14.54 -15.28 -1.11
CA ILE A 194 -13.10 -15.42 -1.40
C ILE A 194 -12.60 -14.21 -2.20
N LEU A 195 -13.35 -13.78 -3.21
CA LEU A 195 -12.99 -12.62 -4.04
C LEU A 195 -13.05 -11.30 -3.24
N ASP A 196 -13.98 -11.15 -2.31
CA ASP A 196 -14.06 -9.99 -1.39
C ASP A 196 -12.89 -9.98 -0.39
N LEU A 197 -12.61 -11.13 0.23
CA LEU A 197 -11.45 -11.28 1.11
C LEU A 197 -10.15 -10.92 0.37
N PHE A 198 -9.96 -11.48 -0.83
CA PHE A 198 -8.78 -11.20 -1.65
C PHE A 198 -8.64 -9.71 -1.95
N TYR A 199 -9.75 -9.06 -2.34
CA TYR A 199 -9.77 -7.62 -2.57
C TYR A 199 -9.32 -6.84 -1.33
N LYS A 200 -9.94 -7.10 -0.18
CA LYS A 200 -9.64 -6.38 1.06
C LYS A 200 -8.18 -6.52 1.47
N VAL A 201 -7.62 -7.72 1.35
CA VAL A 201 -6.22 -7.97 1.70
C VAL A 201 -5.27 -7.20 0.79
N VAL A 202 -5.50 -7.18 -0.52
CA VAL A 202 -4.62 -6.46 -1.46
C VAL A 202 -4.83 -4.94 -1.38
N HIS A 203 -6.07 -4.48 -1.25
CA HIS A 203 -6.38 -3.06 -1.10
C HIS A 203 -5.71 -2.49 0.16
N TYR A 204 -5.60 -3.28 1.22
CA TYR A 204 -4.84 -2.90 2.41
C TYR A 204 -3.34 -2.65 2.12
N SER A 205 -2.73 -3.41 1.21
CA SER A 205 -1.34 -3.20 0.79
C SER A 205 -1.18 -2.03 -0.19
N ASP A 206 -2.18 -1.80 -1.05
CA ASP A 206 -2.19 -0.78 -2.12
C ASP A 206 -3.63 -0.30 -2.39
N ASN A 207 -3.95 0.91 -1.89
CA ASN A 207 -5.27 1.52 -2.02
C ASN A 207 -5.67 1.85 -3.47
N SER A 208 -4.74 1.82 -4.43
CA SER A 208 -5.07 1.98 -5.85
C SER A 208 -5.77 0.75 -6.43
N PHE A 209 -5.72 -0.39 -5.71
CA PHE A 209 -6.36 -1.62 -6.13
C PHE A 209 -7.89 -1.55 -6.02
N ASN A 210 -8.62 -1.95 -7.05
CA ASN A 210 -10.09 -1.93 -7.07
C ASN A 210 -10.71 -3.26 -7.54
N TYR A 211 -12.02 -3.39 -7.34
CA TYR A 211 -12.79 -4.59 -7.72
C TYR A 211 -12.68 -4.94 -9.21
N SER A 212 -12.67 -3.94 -10.10
CA SER A 212 -12.49 -4.18 -11.53
C SER A 212 -11.13 -4.78 -11.82
N GLN A 213 -10.07 -4.27 -11.20
CA GLN A 213 -8.72 -4.83 -11.33
C GLN A 213 -8.61 -6.25 -10.76
N ARG A 214 -9.29 -6.56 -9.64
CA ARG A 214 -9.40 -7.93 -9.12
C ARG A 214 -9.99 -8.86 -10.18
N ASP A 215 -11.12 -8.49 -10.76
CA ASP A 215 -11.82 -9.33 -11.73
C ASP A 215 -10.98 -9.53 -13.01
N LEU A 216 -10.37 -8.45 -13.51
CA LEU A 216 -9.42 -8.51 -14.63
C LEU A 216 -8.23 -9.42 -14.32
N LEU A 217 -7.65 -9.31 -13.12
CA LEU A 217 -6.54 -10.15 -12.70
C LEU A 217 -6.93 -11.63 -12.71
N PHE A 218 -8.06 -12.01 -12.12
CA PHE A 218 -8.47 -13.41 -12.09
C PHE A 218 -8.80 -13.92 -13.49
N ARG A 219 -9.60 -13.16 -14.26
CA ARG A 219 -10.05 -13.54 -15.59
C ARG A 219 -8.90 -13.65 -16.58
N ASP A 220 -8.07 -12.63 -16.69
CA ASP A 220 -7.09 -12.48 -17.77
C ASP A 220 -5.66 -12.87 -17.32
N GLY A 221 -5.39 -12.82 -16.03
CA GLY A 221 -4.12 -13.26 -15.43
C GLY A 221 -4.19 -14.67 -14.87
N VAL A 222 -4.75 -14.82 -13.66
CA VAL A 222 -4.64 -16.00 -12.77
C VAL A 222 -5.35 -17.25 -13.30
N LEU A 223 -6.36 -17.14 -14.16
CA LEU A 223 -7.08 -18.30 -14.70
C LEU A 223 -6.78 -18.57 -16.18
N LYS A 224 -6.64 -17.52 -17.02
CA LYS A 224 -6.46 -17.64 -18.48
C LYS A 224 -5.32 -18.56 -18.91
N HIS A 225 -4.15 -18.43 -18.27
CA HIS A 225 -2.94 -19.18 -18.62
C HIS A 225 -2.53 -20.21 -17.53
N GLY A 226 -3.52 -20.78 -16.81
CA GLY A 226 -3.26 -21.69 -15.69
C GLY A 226 -2.39 -22.89 -16.08
N ILE A 227 -2.71 -23.55 -17.18
CA ILE A 227 -1.98 -24.73 -17.70
C ILE A 227 -0.54 -24.36 -18.07
N THR A 228 -0.35 -23.24 -18.78
CA THR A 228 0.98 -22.75 -19.17
C THR A 228 1.84 -22.46 -17.94
N ARG A 229 1.27 -21.86 -16.88
CA ARG A 229 1.98 -21.60 -15.61
C ARG A 229 2.36 -22.87 -14.85
N LEU A 230 1.49 -23.89 -14.87
CA LEU A 230 1.79 -25.19 -14.27
C LEU A 230 2.99 -25.83 -14.98
N ASN A 231 2.94 -25.90 -16.31
CA ASN A 231 3.97 -26.56 -17.11
C ASN A 231 5.31 -25.79 -17.14
N GLY A 232 5.27 -24.45 -17.10
CA GLY A 232 6.47 -23.62 -16.99
C GLY A 232 7.21 -23.79 -15.66
N SER A 233 6.53 -24.27 -14.62
CA SER A 233 7.15 -24.59 -13.32
C SER A 233 7.86 -25.94 -13.34
N ASN A 234 7.37 -26.91 -14.12
CA ASN A 234 7.96 -28.24 -14.24
C ASN A 234 9.27 -28.22 -15.04
N LYS A 235 9.38 -27.37 -16.09
CA LYS A 235 10.62 -27.24 -16.86
C LYS A 235 11.84 -26.78 -16.06
N LYS A 236 11.65 -26.05 -14.95
CA LYS A 236 12.75 -25.62 -14.07
C LYS A 236 13.21 -26.70 -13.09
N LYS A 237 12.43 -27.77 -12.87
CA LYS A 237 12.78 -28.87 -11.96
C LYS A 237 13.48 -30.04 -12.67
N THR A 238 13.43 -30.12 -13.99
CA THR A 238 14.01 -31.21 -14.79
C THR A 238 15.43 -30.89 -15.31
N LEU A 239 16.08 -29.84 -14.79
CA LEU A 239 17.42 -29.41 -15.19
C LEU A 239 18.43 -29.48 -14.04
N LEU A 240 18.20 -30.34 -13.05
CA LEU A 240 19.16 -30.69 -12.00
C LEU A 240 19.30 -32.21 -11.93
#